data_AF-A0A0G1THL8-F1
#
_entry.id   AF-A0A0G1THL8-F1
#
_cell.length_a   1.000
_cell.length_b   1.000
_cell.length_c   1.000
_cell.angle_alpha   90.00
_cell.angle_beta   90.00
_cell.angle_gamma   90.00
#
_symmetry.space_group_name_H-M   'P 1'
#
loop_
_entity.id
_entity.type
_entity.pdbx_description
1 polymer ?
#
loop_
_entity_poly.entity_id
_entity_poly.type
_entity_poly.pdbx_seq_one_letter_code
_entity_poly.pdbx_strand_id
1 'polypeptide(L)' 'MFIDGYKIAKKLEAELESQLRLSSSKKVCFIILGGNAATEQFVKVKSRVAERIGLVVEVKRYAGVSSTEDARVLKQ' A
#
# COMPACT_ATOMS: atom_id res chain seq x y z
N MET A 1 4.11 31.14 0.28
CA MET A 1 4.21 30.15 -0.82
C MET A 1 3.42 28.92 -0.40
N PHE A 2 2.41 28.50 -1.18
CA PHE A 2 1.63 27.29 -0.89
C PHE A 2 2.24 26.10 -1.62
N ILE A 3 2.43 24.98 -0.92
CA ILE A 3 2.91 23.74 -1.51
C ILE A 3 1.71 22.85 -1.83
N ASP A 4 1.55 22.50 -3.09
CA ASP A 4 0.50 21.57 -3.54
C ASP A 4 1.02 20.12 -3.54
N GLY A 5 0.75 19.42 -2.44
CA GLY A 5 1.14 18.02 -2.28
C GLY A 5 0.46 17.07 -3.27
N TYR A 6 -0.74 17.41 -3.76
CA TYR A 6 -1.46 16.59 -4.73
C TYR A 6 -0.76 16.62 -6.09
N LYS A 7 -0.39 17.81 -6.57
CA LYS A 7 0.35 17.96 -7.83
C LYS A 7 1.72 17.28 -7.77
N ILE A 8 2.42 17.39 -6.64
CA ILE A 8 3.70 16.72 -6.41
C ILE A 8 3.53 15.19 -6.44
N ALA A 9 2.53 14.65 -5.72
CA ALA A 9 2.26 13.22 -5.69
C ALA A 9 1.93 12.69 -7.10
N LYS A 10 1.15 13.42 -7.89
CA LYS A 10 0.82 13.03 -9.27
C LYS A 10 2.03 12.97 -10.18
N LYS A 11 2.96 13.90 -10.03
CA LYS A 11 4.24 13.87 -10.77
C LYS A 11 5.06 12.63 -10.40
N LEU A 12 5.14 12.31 -9.11
CA LEU A 12 5.87 11.14 -8.60
C LEU A 12 5.23 9.82 -9.05
N GLU A 13 3.89 9.72 -9.04
CA GLU A 13 3.17 8.54 -9.56
C GLU A 13 3.53 8.25 -11.02
N ALA A 14 3.54 9.27 -11.89
CA ALA A 14 3.86 9.12 -13.30
C ALA A 14 5.33 8.72 -13.54
N GLU A 15 6.26 9.29 -12.76
CA GLU A 15 7.67 8.92 -12.82
C GLU A 15 7.88 7.45 -12.41
N LEU A 16 7.27 7.03 -11.30
CA LEU A 16 7.33 5.64 -10.81
C LEU A 16 6.72 4.66 -11.82
N GLU A 17 5.58 5.01 -12.42
CA GLU A 17 4.96 4.18 -13.45
C GLU A 17 5.92 3.94 -14.63
N SER A 18 6.62 4.98 -15.10
CA SER A 18 7.59 4.85 -16.19
C SER A 18 8.76 3.92 -15.84
N GLN A 19 9.26 3.98 -14.61
CA GLN A 19 10.37 3.15 -14.13
C GLN A 19 9.93 1.68 -13.95
N LEU A 20 8.70 1.46 -13.50
CA LEU A 20 8.13 0.13 -13.28
C LEU A 20 7.82 -0.59 -14.60
N ARG A 21 7.43 0.12 -15.66
CA ARG A 21 7.21 -0.47 -17.00
C ARG A 21 8.45 -1.17 -17.57
N LEU A 22 9.66 -0.68 -17.25
CA LEU A 22 10.92 -1.24 -17.71
C LEU A 22 11.50 -2.31 -16.77
N SER A 23 10.85 -2.54 -15.62
CA SER A 23 11.30 -3.49 -14.59
C SER A 23 10.55 -4.82 -14.69
N SER A 24 11.09 -5.87 -14.07
CA SER A 24 10.30 -7.07 -13.77
C SER A 24 9.11 -6.74 -12.87
N SER A 25 8.04 -7.54 -12.97
CA SER A 25 6.81 -7.32 -12.19
C SER A 25 7.11 -7.25 -10.69
N LYS A 26 6.85 -6.10 -10.07
CA LYS A 26 7.03 -5.88 -8.64
C LYS A 26 5.69 -6.04 -7.91
N LYS A 27 5.76 -6.51 -6.66
CA LYS A 27 4.60 -6.73 -5.80
C LYS A 27 4.72 -5.93 -4.51
N VAL A 28 3.58 -5.52 -3.96
CA VAL A 28 3.48 -4.94 -2.62
C VAL A 28 2.39 -5.66 -1.83
N CYS A 29 2.69 -6.00 -0.58
CA CYS A 29 1.74 -6.62 0.33
C CYS A 29 1.43 -5.66 1.49
N PHE A 30 0.16 -5.31 1.66
CA PHE A 30 -0.33 -4.57 2.81
C PHE A 30 -0.81 -5.56 3.88
N ILE A 31 -0.30 -5.42 5.10
CA ILE A 31 -0.70 -6.24 6.25
C ILE A 31 -1.55 -5.37 7.17
N ILE A 32 -2.78 -5.79 7.42
CA ILE A 32 -3.71 -5.15 8.36
C ILE A 32 -3.81 -6.03 9.60
N LEU A 33 -3.29 -5.54 10.71
CA LEU A 33 -3.40 -6.15 12.05
C LEU A 33 -4.37 -5.29 12.85
N GLY A 34 -5.52 -5.83 13.27
CA GLY A 34 -6.50 -5.05 14.05
C GLY A 34 -6.87 -3.71 13.38
N GLY A 35 -7.77 -3.74 12.39
CA GLY A 35 -8.13 -2.55 11.61
C GLY A 35 -9.44 -1.91 12.06
N ASN A 36 -9.49 -0.57 12.05
CA ASN A 36 -10.75 0.17 12.04
C ASN A 36 -11.09 0.62 10.60
N ALA A 37 -12.27 1.22 10.41
CA ALA A 37 -12.72 1.68 9.09
C ALA A 37 -11.73 2.65 8.41
N ALA A 38 -11.01 3.47 9.17
CA ALA A 38 -10.01 4.39 8.65
C ALA A 38 -8.80 3.63 8.08
N THR A 39 -8.31 2.60 8.78
CA THR A 39 -7.21 1.74 8.28
C THR A 39 -7.57 1.08 6.95
N GLU A 40 -8.78 0.54 6.84
CA GLU A 40 -9.27 -0.05 5.58
C GLU A 40 -9.31 0.98 4.45
N GLN A 41 -9.75 2.21 4.74
CA GLN A 41 -9.78 3.28 3.76
C GLN A 41 -8.37 3.69 3.31
N PHE A 42 -7.41 3.78 4.23
CA PHE A 42 -6.02 4.09 3.88
C PHE A 42 -5.39 3.00 3.01
N VAL A 43 -5.57 1.72 3.37
CA VAL A 43 -5.04 0.61 2.58
C VAL A 43 -5.70 0.55 1.20
N LYS A 44 -7.01 0.82 1.11
CA LYS A 44 -7.71 0.92 -0.17
C LYS A 44 -7.15 2.02 -1.06
N VAL A 45 -6.86 3.20 -0.52
CA VAL A 45 -6.22 4.30 -1.29
C VAL A 45 -4.82 3.89 -1.75
N LYS A 46 -4.00 3.32 -0.86
CA LYS A 46 -2.63 2.88 -1.19
C LYS A 46 -2.62 1.77 -2.25
N SER A 47 -3.53 0.81 -2.13
CA SER A 47 -3.70 -0.30 -3.09
C SER A 47 -4.05 0.24 -4.48
N ARG A 48 -5.01 1.15 -4.57
CA ARG A 48 -5.39 1.79 -5.84
C ARG A 48 -4.27 2.60 -6.50
N VAL A 49 -3.38 3.19 -5.71
CA VAL A 49 -2.21 3.90 -6.24
C VAL A 49 -1.18 2.89 -6.75
N ALA A 50 -0.89 1.85 -5.96
CA ALA A 50 0.04 0.80 -6.32
C ALA A 50 -0.38 0.07 -7.62
N GLU A 51 -1.65 -0.32 -7.74
CA GLU A 51 -2.19 -0.92 -8.97
C GLU A 51 -2.07 0.02 -10.17
N ARG A 52 -2.36 1.32 -9.97
CA ARG A 52 -2.29 2.33 -11.05
C ARG A 52 -0.88 2.49 -11.61
N ILE A 53 0.16 2.40 -10.76
CA ILE A 53 1.56 2.48 -11.19
C ILE A 53 2.11 1.13 -11.68
N GLY A 54 1.28 0.08 -11.74
CA GLY A 54 1.65 -1.22 -12.32
C GLY A 54 2.19 -2.26 -11.32
N LEU A 55 1.98 -2.07 -10.02
CA LEU A 55 2.34 -3.07 -9.01
C LEU A 55 1.23 -4.11 -8.83
N VAL A 56 1.62 -5.36 -8.57
CA VAL A 56 0.70 -6.37 -8.06
C VAL A 56 0.47 -6.12 -6.58
N VAL A 57 -0.79 -6.00 -6.17
CA VAL A 57 -1.14 -5.73 -4.77
C VAL A 57 -1.71 -6.96 -4.10
N GLU A 58 -1.22 -7.23 -2.90
CA GLU A 58 -1.80 -8.20 -1.97
C GLU A 58 -2.21 -7.48 -0.67
N VAL A 59 -3.33 -7.87 -0.08
CA VAL A 59 -3.78 -7.35 1.21
C VAL A 59 -4.11 -8.51 2.14
N LYS A 60 -3.29 -8.71 3.16
CA LYS A 60 -3.51 -9.71 4.21
C LYS A 60 -4.14 -9.07 5.43
N ARG A 61 -5.23 -9.66 5.92
CA ARG A 61 -6.00 -9.16 7.06
C ARG A 61 -5.97 -10.16 8.19
N TYR A 62 -5.64 -9.68 9.38
CA TYR A 62 -5.56 -10.48 10.58
C TYR A 62 -6.40 -9.83 11.67
N ALA A 63 -7.56 -10.42 11.91
CA ALA A 63 -8.46 -10.04 12.99
C ALA A 63 -7.93 -10.60 14.32
N GLY A 64 -8.22 -9.91 15.43
CA GLY A 64 -7.85 -10.37 16.78
C GLY A 64 -6.37 -10.26 17.13
N VAL A 65 -5.55 -9.59 16.29
CA VAL A 65 -4.16 -9.30 16.60
C VAL A 65 -4.11 -7.97 17.35
N SER A 66 -3.73 -8.03 18.63
CA SER A 66 -3.68 -6.86 19.52
C SER A 66 -2.28 -6.57 20.05
N SER A 67 -1.37 -7.53 19.91
CA SER A 67 0.01 -7.44 20.36
C SER A 67 1.00 -7.90 19.30
N THR A 68 2.27 -7.54 19.50
CA THR A 68 3.38 -8.04 18.68
C THR A 68 3.52 -9.56 18.79
N GLU A 69 3.25 -10.14 19.95
CA GLU A 69 3.32 -11.60 20.14
C GLU A 69 2.20 -12.31 19.36
N ASP A 70 0.98 -11.75 19.31
CA ASP A 70 -0.11 -12.28 18.47
C ASP A 70 0.30 -12.27 16.99
N ALA A 71 0.99 -11.21 16.55
CA ALA A 71 1.46 -11.08 15.18
C ALA A 71 2.58 -12.07 14.85
N ARG A 72 3.37 -12.49 15.83
CA ARG A 72 4.52 -13.40 15.63
C ARG A 72 4.09 -14.81 15.19
N VAL A 73 2.88 -15.23 15.55
CA VAL A 73 2.34 -16.55 15.23
C VAL A 73 1.71 -16.62 13.82
N LEU A 74 1.57 -15.47 13.15
CA LEU A 74 1.14 -15.37 11.75
C LEU A 74 2.27 -15.84 10.83
N LYS A 75 2.55 -17.14 10.85
CA LYS A 75 3.46 -17.77 9.88
C LYS A 75 2.84 -17.67 8.48
N GLN A 76 3.71 -17.30 7.53
CA GLN A 76 3.42 -17.10 6.11
C GLN A 76 2.89 -18.35 5.42
#